data_AF-A0A6H2A6I0-F1
#
_entry.id   AF-A0A6H2A6I0-F1
#
_cell.length_a   1.000
_cell.length_b   1.000
_cell.length_c   1.000
_cell.angle_alpha   90.00
_cell.angle_beta   90.00
_cell.angle_gamma   90.00
#
_symmetry.space_group_name_H-M   'P 1'
#
loop_
_entity.id
_entity.type
_entity.pdbx_description
1 polymer ?
#
loop_
_entity_poly.entity_id
_entity_poly.type
_entity_poly.pdbx_seq_one_letter_code
_entity_poly.pdbx_strand_id
1 'polypeptide(L)'
;MGAEQAFYKTPESLQAAIDAYFTSCDIEKEVQTLTKRGDVVTYRRKTPYTVIDLALALGFDNRHSLFDYEKRNNGKVWAASIIRRAKGRIEAQRLQMALLGDVDS
;
A
#
# COMPACT_ATOMS: atom_id res chain seq x y z
N MET A 1 25.48 -1.06 5.50
CA MET A 1 25.33 -1.75 4.20
C MET A 1 23.83 -1.71 3.88
N GLY A 2 23.27 -1.21 2.78
CA GLY A 2 23.64 -0.44 1.59
C GLY A 2 22.34 0.31 1.17
N ALA A 3 22.18 1.06 0.10
CA ALA A 3 22.95 1.34 -1.08
C ALA A 3 22.42 2.67 -1.67
N GLU A 4 23.25 3.29 -2.50
CA GLU A 4 22.97 4.34 -3.49
C GLU A 4 21.50 4.39 -3.96
N GLN A 5 20.73 5.41 -3.55
CA GLN A 5 19.28 5.46 -3.79
C GLN A 5 18.93 5.89 -5.22
N ALA A 6 19.06 4.93 -6.15
CA ALA A 6 18.32 4.89 -7.39
C ALA A 6 17.42 3.63 -7.40
N PHE A 7 16.46 3.53 -6.47
CA PHE A 7 15.59 2.35 -6.32
C PHE A 7 14.94 1.90 -7.64
N TYR A 8 14.39 2.84 -8.40
CA TYR A 8 13.75 2.56 -9.69
C TYR A 8 14.36 3.42 -10.80
N LYS A 9 14.73 2.80 -11.92
CA LYS A 9 15.33 3.48 -13.08
C LYS A 9 14.30 3.82 -14.16
N THR A 10 13.23 3.04 -14.25
CA THR A 10 12.19 3.17 -15.28
C THR A 10 10.79 3.21 -14.65
N PRO A 11 9.82 3.86 -15.32
CA PRO A 11 8.44 3.92 -14.83
C PRO A 11 7.79 2.54 -14.75
N GLU A 12 8.09 1.62 -15.66
CA GLU A 12 7.52 0.28 -15.71
C GLU A 12 7.92 -0.53 -14.48
N SER A 13 9.18 -0.42 -14.05
CA SER A 13 9.68 -1.13 -12.86
C SER A 13 9.01 -0.65 -11.58
N LEU A 14 8.80 0.66 -11.45
CA LEU A 14 8.07 1.23 -10.31
C LEU A 14 6.60 0.79 -10.33
N GLN A 15 5.95 0.88 -11.49
CA GLN A 15 4.56 0.49 -11.66
C GLN A 15 4.34 -0.99 -11.34
N ALA A 16 5.21 -1.87 -11.85
CA ALA A 16 5.14 -3.31 -11.57
C ALA A 16 5.29 -3.64 -10.08
N ALA A 17 6.17 -2.95 -9.35
CA ALA A 17 6.31 -3.15 -7.91
C ALA A 17 5.08 -2.68 -7.12
N ILE A 18 4.47 -1.56 -7.54
CA ILE A 18 3.22 -1.05 -6.98
C ILE A 18 2.05 -2.02 -7.26
N ASP A 19 1.96 -2.52 -8.49
CA ASP A 19 0.92 -3.47 -8.88
C ASP A 19 1.06 -4.78 -8.11
N ALA A 20 2.29 -5.29 -7.95
CA ALA A 20 2.56 -6.46 -7.12
C ALA A 20 2.11 -6.27 -5.65
N TYR A 21 2.35 -5.08 -5.08
CA TYR A 21 1.84 -4.74 -3.76
C TYR A 21 0.31 -4.81 -3.71
N PHE A 22 -0.39 -4.13 -4.63
CA PHE A 22 -1.86 -4.14 -4.63
C PHE A 22 -2.43 -5.55 -4.85
N THR A 23 -1.87 -6.34 -5.77
CA THR A 23 -2.26 -7.74 -5.96
C THR A 23 -2.09 -8.54 -4.68
N SER A 24 -0.99 -8.35 -3.94
CA SER A 24 -0.78 -9.07 -2.67
C SER A 24 -1.81 -8.72 -1.60
N CYS A 25 -2.30 -7.48 -1.58
CA CYS A 25 -3.33 -7.02 -0.66
C CYS A 25 -4.75 -7.42 -1.08
N ASP A 26 -4.99 -7.55 -2.38
CA ASP A 26 -6.26 -8.00 -2.98
C ASP A 26 -6.53 -9.50 -2.75
N ILE A 27 -5.51 -10.29 -2.39
CA ILE A 27 -5.67 -11.68 -1.94
C ILE A 27 -6.46 -11.68 -0.63
N GLU A 28 -7.63 -12.31 -0.67
CA GLU A 28 -8.46 -12.52 0.52
C GLU A 28 -7.75 -13.48 1.47
N LYS A 29 -7.56 -13.03 2.72
CA LYS A 29 -6.99 -13.87 3.77
C LYS A 29 -8.09 -14.27 4.73
N GLU A 30 -7.99 -15.52 5.18
CA GLU A 30 -8.83 -16.03 6.24
C GLU A 30 -8.37 -15.43 7.57
N VAL A 31 -9.24 -14.65 8.20
CA VAL A 31 -8.99 -14.04 9.50
C VAL A 31 -9.98 -14.64 10.48
N GLN A 32 -9.45 -15.20 11.56
CA GLN A 32 -10.23 -15.71 12.67
C GLN A 32 -10.28 -14.64 13.75
N THR A 33 -11.48 -14.28 14.18
CA THR A 33 -11.67 -13.38 15.32
C THR A 33 -12.49 -14.06 16.40
N LEU A 34 -12.17 -13.77 17.66
CA LEU A 34 -13.02 -14.16 18.77
C LEU A 34 -14.11 -13.11 18.96
N THR A 35 -15.35 -13.58 18.92
CA THR A 35 -16.49 -12.75 19.33
C THR A 35 -16.49 -12.56 20.84
N LYS A 36 -17.21 -11.53 21.31
CA LYS A 36 -17.42 -11.25 22.74
C LYS A 36 -18.06 -12.42 23.51
N ARG A 37 -18.66 -13.40 22.80
CA ARG A 37 -19.28 -14.61 23.36
C ARG A 37 -18.35 -15.83 23.40
N GLY A 38 -17.12 -15.71 22.91
CA GLY A 38 -16.15 -16.80 22.85
C GLY A 38 -16.21 -17.65 21.58
N ASP A 39 -17.14 -17.36 20.67
CA ASP A 39 -17.22 -18.05 19.38
C ASP A 39 -16.11 -17.57 18.43
N VAL A 40 -15.44 -18.49 17.76
CA VAL A 40 -14.48 -18.21 16.69
C VAL A 40 -15.25 -18.02 15.39
N VAL A 41 -15.22 -16.81 14.84
CA VAL A 41 -15.81 -16.52 13.54
C VAL A 41 -14.69 -16.35 12.53
N THR A 42 -14.79 -17.13 11.46
CA THR A 42 -13.86 -17.09 10.33
C THR A 42 -14.48 -16.27 9.21
N TYR A 43 -13.81 -15.19 8.80
CA TYR A 43 -14.22 -14.40 7.64
C TYR A 43 -13.04 -14.19 6.70
N ARG A 44 -13.37 -14.07 5.41
CA ARG A 44 -12.40 -13.71 4.37
C ARG A 44 -12.42 -12.20 4.22
N ARG A 45 -11.28 -11.56 4.46
CA ARG A 45 -11.14 -10.11 4.23
C ARG A 45 -9.90 -9.83 3.41
N LYS A 46 -10.00 -8.79 2.57
CA LYS A 46 -8.83 -8.20 1.92
C LYS A 46 -8.01 -7.41 2.92
N THR A 47 -6.72 -7.29 2.63
CA THR A 47 -5.83 -6.45 3.44
C THR A 47 -6.08 -4.98 3.06
N PRO A 48 -6.30 -4.07 4.02
CA PRO A 48 -6.42 -2.66 3.71
C PRO A 48 -5.08 -2.14 3.17
N TYR A 49 -5.14 -1.33 2.12
CA TYR A 49 -3.95 -0.69 1.58
C TYR A 49 -3.53 0.43 2.51
N THR A 50 -2.24 0.49 2.84
CA THR A 50 -1.67 1.62 3.57
C THR A 50 -0.47 2.20 2.83
N VAL A 51 -0.19 3.49 3.07
CA VAL A 51 0.99 4.15 2.47
C VAL A 51 2.29 3.63 3.10
N ILE A 52 2.24 3.17 4.35
CA ILE A 52 3.40 2.60 5.05
C ILE A 52 3.75 1.25 4.43
N ASP A 53 2.77 0.35 4.26
CA ASP A 53 3.01 -0.96 3.67
C ASP A 53 3.44 -0.85 2.20
N LEU A 54 2.88 0.11 1.46
CA LEU A 54 3.36 0.43 0.11
C LEU A 54 4.85 0.85 0.14
N ALA A 55 5.25 1.71 1.06
CA ALA A 55 6.65 2.14 1.18
C ALA A 55 7.57 0.95 1.48
N LEU A 56 7.20 0.09 2.41
CA LEU A 56 7.95 -1.12 2.77
C LEU A 56 8.03 -2.10 1.60
N ALA A 57 6.93 -2.32 0.86
CA ALA A 57 6.88 -3.20 -0.30
C ALA A 57 7.76 -2.69 -1.46
N LEU A 58 7.90 -1.37 -1.59
CA LEU A 58 8.81 -0.74 -2.54
C LEU A 58 10.27 -0.68 -2.05
N GLY A 59 10.57 -1.24 -0.87
CA GLY A 59 11.91 -1.31 -0.31
C GLY A 59 12.39 -0.05 0.40
N PHE A 60 11.49 0.89 0.74
CA PHE A 60 11.83 2.03 1.57
C PHE A 60 11.78 1.65 3.06
N ASP A 61 12.64 2.28 3.86
CA ASP A 61 12.66 2.04 5.31
C ASP A 61 11.43 2.61 6.04
N ASN A 62 10.79 3.63 5.46
CA ASN A 62 9.64 4.32 6.05
C ASN A 62 8.85 5.12 5.01
N ARG A 63 7.66 5.58 5.40
CA ARG A 63 6.79 6.42 4.55
C ARG A 63 7.40 7.76 4.15
N HIS A 64 8.29 8.34 4.97
CA HIS A 64 8.90 9.64 4.69
C HIS A 64 9.90 9.52 3.55
N SER A 65 10.66 8.42 3.48
CA SER A 65 11.56 8.13 2.35
C SER A 65 10.80 8.00 1.02
N LEU A 66 9.59 7.41 1.02
CA LEU A 66 8.71 7.40 -0.16
C LEU A 66 8.25 8.81 -0.56
N PHE A 67 7.88 9.66 0.40
CA PHE A 67 7.48 11.04 0.12
C PHE A 67 8.64 11.91 -0.37
N ASP A 68 9.83 11.70 0.17
CA ASP A 68 11.04 12.34 -0.31
C ASP A 68 11.36 11.91 -1.73
N TYR A 69 11.19 10.62 -2.06
CA TYR A 69 11.32 10.11 -3.42
C TYR A 69 10.27 10.72 -4.38
N GLU A 70 9.03 10.88 -3.93
CA GLU A 70 7.96 11.58 -4.68
C GLU A 70 8.32 13.05 -4.96
N LYS A 71 8.92 13.75 -3.98
CA LYS A 71 9.22 15.18 -4.06
C LYS A 71 10.51 15.50 -4.78
N ARG A 72 11.55 14.67 -4.63
CA ARG A 72 12.91 14.99 -5.09
C ARG A 72 13.06 14.99 -6.61
N ASN A 73 12.04 14.54 -7.37
CA ASN A 73 11.80 14.80 -8.80
C ASN A 73 13.05 14.84 -9.71
N ASN A 74 14.07 14.04 -9.39
CA ASN A 74 15.46 14.15 -9.87
C ASN A 74 15.60 13.70 -11.34
N GLY A 75 14.91 14.41 -12.24
CA GLY A 75 14.63 14.00 -13.62
C GLY A 75 13.51 12.96 -13.78
N LYS A 76 12.92 12.47 -12.67
CA LYS A 76 11.94 11.36 -12.67
C LYS A 76 10.51 11.83 -12.40
N VAL A 77 10.01 12.75 -13.23
CA VAL A 77 8.63 13.28 -13.10
C VAL A 77 7.56 12.18 -13.13
N TRP A 78 7.84 11.09 -13.88
CA TRP A 78 7.00 9.91 -13.94
C TRP A 78 6.82 9.23 -12.56
N ALA A 79 7.84 9.23 -11.71
CA ALA A 79 7.80 8.56 -10.40
C ALA A 79 6.77 9.23 -9.49
N ALA A 80 6.78 10.56 -9.45
CA ALA A 80 5.80 11.34 -8.67
C ALA A 80 4.37 11.08 -9.13
N SER A 81 4.13 11.02 -10.45
CA SER A 81 2.81 10.73 -11.02
C SER A 81 2.30 9.32 -10.63
N ILE A 82 3.15 8.32 -10.77
CA ILE A 82 2.84 6.92 -10.43
C ILE A 82 2.55 6.77 -8.93
N ILE A 83 3.38 7.35 -8.07
CA ILE A 83 3.18 7.29 -6.60
C ILE A 83 1.91 8.02 -6.18
N ARG A 84 1.59 9.16 -6.79
CA ARG A 84 0.33 9.89 -6.51
C ARG A 84 -0.90 9.08 -6.90
N ARG A 85 -0.86 8.38 -8.04
CA ARG A 85 -1.94 7.47 -8.46
C ARG A 85 -2.12 6.34 -7.45
N ALA A 86 -1.02 5.74 -6.99
CA ALA A 86 -1.07 4.69 -5.96
C ALA A 86 -1.68 5.21 -4.64
N LYS A 87 -1.25 6.38 -4.17
CA LYS A 87 -1.84 7.04 -2.99
C LYS A 87 -3.33 7.35 -3.16
N GLY A 88 -3.75 7.78 -4.34
CA GLY A 88 -5.15 8.00 -4.67
C GLY A 88 -5.99 6.71 -4.58
N ARG A 89 -5.44 5.58 -5.03
CA ARG A 89 -6.09 4.26 -4.89
C ARG A 89 -6.23 3.83 -3.43
N ILE A 90 -5.19 4.08 -2.61
CA ILE A 90 -5.22 3.82 -1.17
C ILE A 90 -6.34 4.64 -0.49
N GLU A 91 -6.41 5.93 -0.79
CA GLU A 91 -7.42 6.81 -0.21
C GLU A 91 -8.84 6.43 -0.67
N ALA A 92 -9.01 6.07 -1.95
CA ALA A 92 -10.29 5.61 -2.48
C ALA A 92 -10.78 4.34 -1.76
N GLN A 93 -9.90 3.35 -1.52
CA GLN A 93 -10.26 2.15 -0.78
C GLN A 93 -10.65 2.49 0.67
N ARG A 94 -9.89 3.35 1.33
CA ARG A 94 -10.20 3.81 2.69
C ARG A 94 -11.57 4.46 2.78
N LEU A 95 -11.90 5.33 1.82
CA LEU A 95 -13.22 5.96 1.73
C LEU A 95 -14.32 4.93 1.46
N GLN A 96 -14.09 3.97 0.56
CA GLN A 96 -15.03 2.88 0.31
C GLN A 96 -15.29 2.06 1.57
N MET A 97 -14.26 1.69 2.31
CA MET A 97 -14.38 0.96 3.59
C MET A 97 -15.16 1.77 4.63
N ALA A 98 -14.90 3.07 4.73
CA ALA A 98 -15.64 3.97 5.63
C ALA A 98 -17.12 4.08 5.24
N LEU A 99 -17.44 4.14 3.95
CA LEU A 99 -18.81 4.17 3.44
C LEU A 99 -19.55 2.84 3.64
N LEU A 100 -18.85 1.72 3.54
CA LEU A 100 -19.40 0.38 3.73
C LEU A 100 -19.61 0.02 5.22
N GLY A 101 -19.19 0.87 6.16
CA GLY A 101 -19.36 0.62 7.58
C GLY A 101 -18.37 -0.39 8.18
N ASP A 102 -17.28 -0.73 7.48
CA ASP A 102 -16.20 -1.60 8.02
C ASP A 102 -15.25 -0.82 8.96
N VAL A 103 -15.80 0.17 9.66
CA VAL A 103 -15.20 0.87 10.80
C VAL A 103 -16.14 0.70 11.99
N ASP A 104 -16.64 -0.52 12.19
CA ASP A 104 -17.32 -0.89 13.44
C ASP A 104 -16.34 -1.63 14.34
N SER A 105 -15.66 -0.83 15.18
CA SER A 105 -15.26 -1.20 16.54
C SER A 105 -15.00 0.06 17.35
#